data_AF-A0A7K8T4H0-F1
#
_entry.id   AF-A0A7K8T4H0-F1
#
_cell.length_a   1.000
_cell.length_b   1.000
_cell.length_c   1.000
_cell.angle_alpha   90.00
_cell.angle_beta   90.00
_cell.angle_gamma   90.00
#
_symmetry.space_group_name_H-M   'P 1'
#
loop_
_entity.id
_entity.type
_entity.pdbx_description
1 polymer ?
#
loop_
_entity_poly.entity_id
_entity_poly.type
_entity_poly.pdbx_seq_one_letter_code
_entity_poly.pdbx_strand_id
1 'polypeptide(L)'
;IAADGQVVVRFGRIIAKLCLDRRCSTELLCATEQTHTISSQLGIVARVKAVTAESKSSSELLVSNARNLIQAVLHVLRAAEAACVKGLRQPLPGSEEEEEVAAFCTQWRQNLLWHRAKETQNSARDELGLRKTRARAEPTLTALVQGQSPQAKHIPK
;
A
#
# COMPACT_ATOMS: atom_id res chain seq x y z
N ILE A 1 -20.96 -9.09 -0.82
CA ILE A 1 -19.61 -9.44 -0.30
C ILE A 1 -18.83 -10.33 -1.27
N ALA A 2 -19.22 -11.58 -1.54
CA ALA A 2 -18.47 -12.45 -2.46
C ALA A 2 -18.45 -11.93 -3.92
N ALA A 3 -19.57 -11.37 -4.39
CA ALA A 3 -19.65 -10.70 -5.69
C ALA A 3 -18.74 -9.45 -5.74
N ASP A 4 -18.76 -8.63 -4.69
CA ASP A 4 -17.90 -7.44 -4.56
C ASP A 4 -16.40 -7.82 -4.56
N GLY A 5 -16.05 -8.99 -4.00
CA GLY A 5 -14.70 -9.54 -4.09
C GLY A 5 -14.24 -9.76 -5.54
N GLN A 6 -15.13 -10.13 -6.46
CA GLN A 6 -14.79 -10.29 -7.88
C GLN A 6 -14.54 -8.95 -8.57
N VAL A 7 -15.22 -7.87 -8.13
CA VAL A 7 -14.95 -6.51 -8.63
C VAL A 7 -13.52 -6.11 -8.28
N VAL A 8 -13.09 -6.35 -7.04
CA VAL A 8 -11.72 -6.08 -6.59
C VAL A 8 -10.69 -6.93 -7.35
N VAL A 9 -11.00 -8.20 -7.64
CA VAL A 9 -10.14 -9.07 -8.45
C VAL A 9 -10.00 -8.54 -9.88
N ARG A 10 -11.10 -8.12 -10.52
CA ARG A 10 -11.08 -7.55 -11.87
C ARG A 10 -10.25 -6.26 -11.90
N PHE A 11 -10.49 -5.36 -10.95
CA PHE A 11 -9.72 -4.13 -10.77
C PHE A 11 -8.22 -4.39 -10.63
N GLY A 12 -7.82 -5.29 -9.72
CA GLY A 12 -6.41 -5.62 -9.50
C GLY A 12 -5.73 -6.25 -10.73
N ARG A 13 -6.46 -7.08 -11.50
CA ARG A 13 -5.93 -7.64 -12.76
C ARG A 13 -5.69 -6.58 -13.82
N ILE A 14 -6.59 -5.61 -13.97
CA ILE A 14 -6.41 -4.48 -14.89
C ILE A 14 -5.17 -3.67 -14.50
N ILE A 15 -5.01 -3.32 -13.23
CA ILE A 15 -3.83 -2.59 -12.75
C ILE A 15 -2.55 -3.40 -12.98
N ALA A 16 -2.56 -4.71 -12.70
CA ALA A 16 -1.39 -5.55 -12.92
C ALA A 16 -0.96 -5.59 -14.40
N LYS A 17 -1.92 -5.58 -15.33
CA LYS A 17 -1.67 -5.49 -16.78
C LYS A 17 -1.07 -4.14 -17.18
N LEU A 18 -1.53 -3.05 -16.56
CA LEU A 18 -1.05 -1.70 -16.84
C LEU A 18 0.25 -1.34 -16.10
N CYS A 19 0.65 -2.10 -15.07
CA CYS A 19 1.81 -1.78 -14.25
C CYS A 19 3.13 -1.90 -15.03
N LEU A 20 4.00 -0.89 -14.88
CA LEU A 20 5.33 -0.87 -15.50
C LEU A 20 6.36 -1.70 -14.69
N ASP A 21 6.16 -1.81 -13.38
CA ASP A 21 7.04 -2.58 -12.49
C ASP A 21 6.59 -4.04 -12.43
N ARG A 22 7.45 -4.95 -12.91
CA ARG A 22 7.14 -6.39 -12.98
C ARG A 22 6.91 -7.01 -11.60
N ARG A 23 7.64 -6.58 -10.57
CA ARG A 23 7.51 -7.14 -9.22
C ARG A 23 6.16 -6.74 -8.62
N CYS A 24 5.80 -5.47 -8.70
CA CYS A 24 4.49 -4.99 -8.27
C CYS A 24 3.35 -5.66 -9.04
N SER A 25 3.49 -5.85 -10.36
CA SER A 25 2.51 -6.60 -11.17
C SER A 25 2.32 -8.04 -10.67
N THR A 26 3.41 -8.77 -10.43
CA THR A 26 3.34 -10.16 -9.94
C THR A 26 2.76 -10.28 -8.52
N GLU A 27 3.12 -9.36 -7.64
CA GLU A 27 2.59 -9.32 -6.26
C GLU A 27 1.09 -9.03 -6.27
N LEU A 28 0.65 -8.07 -7.09
CA LEU A 28 -0.75 -7.74 -7.26
C LEU A 28 -1.54 -8.92 -7.84
N LEU A 29 -1.02 -9.61 -8.85
CA LEU A 29 -1.67 -10.81 -9.39
C LEU A 29 -1.86 -11.89 -8.33
N CYS A 30 -0.81 -12.21 -7.57
CA CYS A 30 -0.88 -13.18 -6.48
C CYS A 30 -1.96 -12.80 -5.45
N ALA A 31 -2.00 -11.54 -5.03
CA ALA A 31 -3.03 -11.04 -4.10
C ALA A 31 -4.45 -11.16 -4.69
N THR A 32 -4.63 -10.91 -5.99
CA THR A 32 -5.93 -11.06 -6.64
C THR A 32 -6.38 -12.53 -6.75
N GLU A 33 -5.46 -13.46 -7.01
CA GLU A 33 -5.75 -14.91 -7.06
C GLU A 33 -6.14 -15.44 -5.69
N GLN A 34 -5.46 -14.99 -4.63
CA GLN A 34 -5.82 -15.30 -3.25
C GLN A 34 -7.22 -14.78 -2.92
N THR A 35 -7.53 -13.53 -3.29
CA THR A 35 -8.85 -12.93 -3.07
C THR A 35 -9.96 -13.66 -3.83
N HIS A 36 -9.70 -14.09 -5.06
CA HIS A 36 -10.64 -14.90 -5.85
C HIS A 36 -10.94 -16.23 -5.16
N THR A 37 -9.90 -16.92 -4.69
CA THR A 37 -10.05 -18.21 -3.99
C THR A 37 -10.89 -18.06 -2.72
N ILE A 38 -10.60 -17.06 -1.88
CA ILE A 38 -11.34 -16.82 -0.64
C ILE A 38 -12.78 -16.39 -0.93
N SER A 39 -13.02 -15.58 -1.97
CA SER A 39 -14.38 -15.20 -2.38
C SER A 39 -15.23 -16.43 -2.77
N SER A 40 -14.63 -17.38 -3.48
CA SER A 40 -15.27 -18.65 -3.84
C SER A 40 -15.56 -19.52 -2.61
N GLN A 41 -14.61 -19.62 -1.67
CA GLN A 41 -14.81 -20.32 -0.40
C GLN A 41 -15.96 -19.71 0.40
N LEU A 42 -16.02 -18.38 0.52
CA LEU A 42 -17.09 -17.67 1.23
C LEU A 42 -18.46 -17.97 0.61
N GLY A 43 -18.55 -18.02 -0.72
CA GLY A 43 -19.78 -18.40 -1.42
C GLY A 43 -20.25 -19.82 -1.10
N ILE A 44 -19.32 -20.78 -0.99
CA ILE A 44 -19.63 -22.16 -0.59
C ILE A 44 -20.09 -22.21 0.87
N VAL A 45 -19.34 -21.58 1.79
CA VAL A 45 -19.66 -21.58 3.22
C VAL A 45 -20.99 -20.89 3.49
N ALA A 46 -21.31 -19.80 2.78
CA ALA A 46 -22.59 -19.12 2.89
C ALA A 46 -23.77 -20.03 2.46
N ARG A 47 -23.62 -20.79 1.37
CA ARG A 47 -24.64 -21.77 0.94
C ARG A 47 -24.80 -22.90 1.96
N VAL A 48 -23.70 -23.44 2.49
CA VAL A 48 -23.76 -24.47 3.55
C VAL A 48 -24.45 -23.91 4.80
N LYS A 49 -24.16 -22.67 5.19
CA LYS A 49 -24.80 -22.02 6.33
C LYS A 49 -26.30 -21.85 6.12
N ALA A 50 -26.74 -21.50 4.92
CA ALA A 50 -28.16 -21.36 4.59
C ALA A 50 -28.94 -22.67 4.79
N VAL A 51 -28.31 -23.83 4.53
CA VAL A 51 -28.92 -25.16 4.73
C VAL A 51 -28.73 -25.66 6.18
N THR A 52 -27.75 -25.14 6.92
CA THR A 52 -27.41 -25.55 8.30
C THR A 52 -27.62 -24.41 9.31
N ALA A 53 -28.78 -23.75 9.23
CA ALA A 53 -29.08 -22.47 9.89
C ALA A 53 -28.76 -22.45 11.41
N GLU A 54 -28.95 -23.57 12.12
CA GLU A 54 -28.71 -23.64 13.57
C GLU A 54 -27.28 -24.05 13.97
N SER A 55 -26.43 -24.47 13.02
CA SER A 55 -25.07 -24.92 13.34
C SER A 55 -24.18 -23.75 13.73
N LYS A 56 -23.70 -23.74 14.98
CA LYS A 56 -22.71 -22.76 15.47
C LYS A 56 -21.39 -22.84 14.71
N SER A 57 -20.92 -24.05 14.41
CA SER A 57 -19.68 -24.29 13.64
C SER A 57 -19.74 -23.66 12.25
N SER A 58 -20.88 -23.77 11.55
CA SER A 58 -21.05 -23.14 10.23
C SER A 58 -21.01 -21.59 10.30
N SER A 59 -21.50 -21.00 11.40
CA SER A 59 -21.43 -19.55 11.63
C SER A 59 -19.99 -19.08 11.87
N GLU A 60 -19.22 -19.83 12.66
CA GLU A 60 -17.80 -19.52 12.93
C GLU A 60 -16.95 -19.59 11.66
N LEU A 61 -17.17 -20.62 10.82
CA LEU A 61 -16.52 -20.75 9.52
C LEU A 61 -16.86 -19.58 8.59
N LEU A 62 -18.12 -19.13 8.58
CA LEU A 62 -18.54 -17.98 7.77
C LEU A 62 -17.84 -16.69 8.18
N VAL A 63 -17.77 -16.42 9.49
CA VAL A 63 -17.07 -15.23 10.03
C VAL A 63 -15.58 -15.29 9.73
N SER A 64 -14.95 -16.45 9.88
CA SER A 64 -13.53 -16.65 9.54
C SER A 64 -13.27 -16.36 8.06
N ASN A 65 -14.10 -16.90 7.16
CA ASN A 65 -13.94 -16.70 5.72
C ASN A 65 -14.17 -15.23 5.32
N ALA A 66 -15.14 -14.55 5.95
CA ALA A 66 -15.39 -13.13 5.72
C ALA A 66 -14.20 -12.25 6.16
N ARG A 67 -13.60 -12.54 7.32
CA ARG A 67 -12.40 -11.83 7.80
C ARG A 67 -11.21 -12.04 6.85
N ASN A 68 -10.99 -13.28 6.41
CA ASN A 68 -9.93 -13.59 5.44
C ASN A 68 -10.13 -12.84 4.12
N LEU A 69 -11.39 -12.71 3.66
CA LEU A 69 -11.69 -11.96 2.44
C LEU A 69 -11.34 -10.49 2.58
N ILE A 70 -11.74 -9.86 3.69
CA ILE A 70 -11.44 -8.43 3.94
C ILE A 70 -9.93 -8.21 4.00
N GLN A 71 -9.18 -9.11 4.64
CA GLN A 71 -7.72 -9.03 4.70
C GLN A 71 -7.07 -9.20 3.31
N ALA A 72 -7.57 -10.13 2.49
CA ALA A 72 -7.09 -10.33 1.13
C ALA A 72 -7.39 -9.11 0.23
N VAL A 73 -8.59 -8.54 0.33
CA VAL A 73 -8.96 -7.30 -0.36
C VAL A 73 -8.04 -6.15 0.05
N LEU A 74 -7.77 -5.99 1.35
CA LEU A 74 -6.83 -4.97 1.83
C LEU A 74 -5.43 -5.16 1.25
N HIS A 75 -4.96 -6.40 1.11
CA HIS A 75 -3.69 -6.70 0.46
C HIS A 75 -3.72 -6.24 -1.02
N VAL A 76 -4.76 -6.60 -1.78
CA VAL A 76 -4.91 -6.16 -3.18
C VAL A 76 -4.86 -4.64 -3.28
N LEU A 77 -5.55 -3.90 -2.40
CA LEU A 77 -5.56 -2.44 -2.43
C LEU A 77 -4.17 -1.83 -2.15
N ARG A 78 -3.40 -2.41 -1.22
CA ARG A 78 -2.02 -1.98 -0.92
C ARG A 78 -1.06 -2.27 -2.07
N ALA A 79 -1.17 -3.46 -2.67
CA ALA A 79 -0.36 -3.83 -3.83
C ALA A 79 -0.72 -2.95 -5.06
N ALA A 80 -2.00 -2.62 -5.23
CA ALA A 80 -2.48 -1.72 -6.27
C ALA A 80 -1.96 -0.29 -6.06
N GLU A 81 -1.96 0.23 -4.83
CA GLU A 81 -1.35 1.52 -4.50
C GLU A 81 0.14 1.53 -4.87
N ALA A 82 0.90 0.50 -4.47
CA ALA A 82 2.31 0.37 -4.81
C ALA A 82 2.53 0.38 -6.34
N ALA A 83 1.74 -0.40 -7.08
CA ALA A 83 1.77 -0.41 -8.55
C ALA A 83 1.45 0.97 -9.15
N CYS A 84 0.48 1.69 -8.60
CA CYS A 84 0.11 3.02 -9.04
C CYS A 84 1.22 4.04 -8.82
N VAL A 85 1.96 3.96 -7.71
CA VAL A 85 3.09 4.86 -7.42
C VAL A 85 4.27 4.60 -8.37
N LYS A 86 4.51 3.35 -8.78
CA LYS A 86 5.57 2.98 -9.74
C LYS A 86 5.30 3.42 -11.18
N GLY A 87 4.06 3.80 -11.48
CA GLY A 87 3.64 4.22 -12.81
C GLY A 87 2.90 3.14 -13.57
N LEU A 88 1.93 3.58 -14.36
CA LEU A 88 1.08 2.73 -15.19
C LEU A 88 1.28 3.13 -16.65
N ARG A 89 1.24 2.15 -17.55
CA ARG A 89 1.18 2.36 -18.99
C ARG A 89 -0.15 3.00 -19.36
N GLN A 90 -0.18 3.77 -20.45
CA GLN A 90 -1.44 4.23 -21.02
C GLN A 90 -2.28 3.02 -21.47
N PRO A 91 -3.59 3.02 -21.18
CA PRO A 91 -4.50 1.98 -21.63
C PRO A 91 -4.57 1.96 -23.17
N LEU A 92 -4.85 0.78 -23.74
CA LEU A 92 -4.99 0.63 -25.19
C LEU A 92 -6.33 1.25 -25.63
N PRO A 93 -6.38 2.05 -26.72
CA PRO A 93 -7.63 2.62 -27.21
C PRO A 93 -8.58 1.49 -27.62
N GLY A 94 -9.75 1.42 -26.96
CA GLY A 94 -10.80 0.42 -27.21
C GLY A 94 -11.26 -0.39 -25.99
N SER A 95 -10.64 -0.24 -24.81
CA SER A 95 -11.11 -0.85 -23.57
C SER A 95 -11.57 0.24 -22.58
N GLU A 96 -12.88 0.50 -22.55
CA GLU A 96 -13.50 1.48 -21.63
C GLU A 96 -13.14 1.17 -20.16
N GLU A 97 -13.16 -0.11 -19.76
CA GLU A 97 -12.83 -0.53 -18.40
C GLU A 97 -11.36 -0.23 -18.03
N GLU A 98 -10.42 -0.39 -18.96
CA GLU A 98 -9.00 -0.07 -18.70
C GLU A 98 -8.77 1.43 -18.59
N GLU A 99 -9.51 2.22 -19.37
CA GLU A 99 -9.46 3.68 -19.35
C GLU A 99 -10.01 4.25 -18.04
N GLU A 100 -11.18 3.76 -17.59
CA GLU A 100 -11.77 4.15 -16.31
C GLU A 100 -10.85 3.82 -15.12
N VAL A 101 -10.28 2.62 -15.11
CA VAL A 101 -9.34 2.21 -14.05
C VAL A 101 -8.06 3.04 -14.09
N ALA A 102 -7.54 3.37 -15.28
CA ALA A 102 -6.39 4.25 -15.40
C ALA A 102 -6.69 5.67 -14.90
N ALA A 103 -7.86 6.22 -15.24
CA ALA A 103 -8.32 7.52 -14.75
C ALA A 103 -8.46 7.53 -13.22
N PHE A 104 -9.07 6.49 -12.65
CA PHE A 104 -9.15 6.33 -11.20
C PHE A 104 -7.76 6.28 -10.54
N CYS A 105 -6.82 5.52 -11.09
CA CYS A 105 -5.46 5.41 -10.56
C CYS A 105 -4.67 6.72 -10.66
N THR A 106 -4.89 7.51 -11.71
CA THR A 106 -4.27 8.84 -11.84
C THR A 106 -4.84 9.81 -10.81
N GLN A 107 -6.16 9.80 -10.59
CA GLN A 107 -6.80 10.59 -9.53
C GLN A 107 -6.31 10.18 -8.13
N TRP A 108 -6.20 8.87 -7.86
CA TRP A 108 -5.68 8.37 -6.59
C TRP A 108 -4.25 8.88 -6.36
N ARG A 109 -3.38 8.79 -7.37
CA ARG A 109 -2.01 9.31 -7.28
C ARG A 109 -1.97 10.81 -7.00
N GLN A 110 -2.82 11.60 -7.65
CA GLN A 110 -2.91 13.05 -7.40
C GLN A 110 -3.35 13.35 -5.96
N ASN A 111 -4.38 12.65 -5.46
CA ASN A 111 -4.81 12.79 -4.07
C ASN A 111 -3.68 12.45 -3.09
N LEU A 112 -2.94 11.36 -3.35
CA LEU A 112 -1.81 10.95 -2.52
C LEU A 112 -0.71 12.02 -2.48
N LEU A 113 -0.39 12.62 -3.64
CA LEU A 113 0.59 13.72 -3.72
C LEU A 113 0.11 14.95 -2.96
N TRP A 114 -1.16 15.32 -3.10
CA TRP A 114 -1.76 16.42 -2.37
C TRP A 114 -1.72 16.19 -0.85
N HIS A 115 -2.07 14.99 -0.38
CA HIS A 115 -1.99 14.64 1.03
C HIS A 115 -0.56 14.74 1.57
N ARG A 116 0.43 14.22 0.83
CA ARG A 116 1.84 14.33 1.21
C ARG A 116 2.32 15.78 1.26
N ALA A 117 1.92 16.60 0.28
CA ALA A 117 2.25 18.03 0.27
C ALA A 117 1.61 18.79 1.45
N LYS A 118 0.39 18.41 1.85
CA LYS A 118 -0.25 18.96 3.06
C LYS A 118 0.47 18.51 4.33
N GLU A 119 0.92 17.26 4.38
CA GLU A 119 1.70 16.73 5.51
C GLU A 119 3.08 17.40 5.64
N THR A 120 3.78 17.71 4.56
CA THR A 120 5.08 18.41 4.62
C THR A 120 4.96 19.85 5.12
N GLN A 121 3.81 20.50 4.87
CA GLN A 121 3.49 21.82 5.43
C GLN A 121 3.23 21.75 6.94
N ASN A 122 2.58 20.68 7.42
CA ASN A 122 2.19 20.54 8.83
C ASN A 122 3.20 19.76 9.69
N SER A 123 4.17 19.09 9.07
CA SER A 123 5.11 18.21 9.76
C SER A 123 6.43 18.92 10.06
N ALA A 124 7.02 18.59 11.20
CA ALA A 124 8.43 18.82 11.50
C ALA A 124 9.35 17.94 10.62
N ARG A 125 8.91 17.51 9.43
CA ARG A 125 9.66 16.76 8.42
C ARG A 125 9.66 17.48 7.07
N ASP A 126 10.74 17.36 6.32
CA ASP A 126 10.94 17.98 5.00
C ASP A 126 10.28 17.16 3.87
N GLU A 127 10.47 17.61 2.62
CA GLU A 127 9.91 16.99 1.40
C GLU A 127 10.37 15.55 1.17
N LEU A 128 11.48 15.15 1.79
CA LEU A 128 12.03 13.80 1.74
C LEU A 128 11.58 12.94 2.94
N GLY A 129 10.75 13.49 3.84
CA GLY A 129 10.25 12.80 5.03
C GLY A 129 11.26 12.73 6.18
N LEU A 130 12.36 13.47 6.11
CA LEU A 130 13.37 13.58 7.17
C LEU A 130 12.95 14.64 8.18
N ARG A 131 13.25 14.46 9.47
CA ARG A 131 12.94 15.48 10.48
C ARG A 131 13.68 16.78 10.13
N LYS A 132 12.95 17.90 10.03
CA LYS A 132 13.47 19.27 9.91
C LYS A 132 14.41 19.53 11.07
N THR A 133 15.70 19.40 10.82
CA THR A 133 16.73 19.87 11.75
C THR A 133 16.78 21.38 11.65
N ARG A 134 16.95 22.07 12.78
CA ARG A 134 17.25 23.51 12.74
C ARG A 134 18.50 23.69 11.90
N ALA A 135 18.57 24.77 11.12
CA ALA A 135 19.78 25.19 10.41
C ALA A 135 20.90 25.51 11.43
N ARG A 136 21.51 24.48 12.01
CA ARG A 136 22.87 24.58 12.51
C ARG A 136 23.75 24.51 11.27
N ALA A 137 24.72 25.42 11.19
CA ALA A 137 25.79 25.34 10.21
C ALA A 137 26.24 23.88 10.09
N GLU A 138 26.24 23.37 8.87
CA GLU A 138 26.70 22.01 8.61
C GLU A 138 28.08 21.86 9.25
N PRO A 139 28.29 20.85 10.12
CA PRO A 139 29.61 20.63 10.69
C PRO A 139 30.53 20.25 9.53
N THR A 140 31.33 21.21 9.07
CA THR A 140 32.35 20.96 8.05
C THR A 140 33.31 19.91 8.61
N LEU A 141 33.72 18.94 7.78
CA LEU A 141 34.69 17.90 8.17
C LEU A 141 35.96 18.48 8.82
N THR A 142 36.37 19.69 8.43
CA THR A 142 37.47 20.44 9.03
C THR A 142 37.23 20.84 10.50
N ALA A 143 36.00 21.14 10.89
CA ALA A 143 35.65 21.49 12.27
C ALA A 143 35.67 20.28 13.22
N LEU A 144 35.42 19.08 12.71
CA LEU A 144 35.50 17.83 13.49
C LEU A 144 36.94 17.36 13.70
N VAL A 145 37.85 17.67 12.78
CA VAL A 145 39.28 17.31 12.86
C VAL A 145 40.05 18.22 13.82
N GLN A 146 39.64 19.48 13.99
CA GLN A 146 40.33 20.44 14.88
C GLN A 146 39.96 20.33 16.37
N GLY A 147 38.95 19.53 16.72
CA GLY A 147 38.46 19.40 18.10
C GLY A 147 39.24 18.44 19.01
N GLN A 148 40.31 17.80 18.54
CA GLN A 148 41.12 16.89 19.35
C GLN A 148 42.56 17.39 19.48
N SER A 149 42.82 18.16 20.54
CA SER A 149 44.17 18.24 21.13
C SER A 149 44.05 18.37 22.67
N PRO A 150 44.84 17.63 23.47
CA PRO A 150 44.57 17.42 24.89
C PRO A 150 45.19 18.53 25.75
N GLN A 151 44.34 19.28 26.47
CA GLN A 151 44.78 20.16 27.54
C GLN A 151 45.11 19.33 28.79
N ALA A 152 46.40 19.09 29.01
CA ALA A 152 46.93 18.58 30.27
C ALA A 152 46.63 19.60 31.39
N LYS A 153 45.91 19.17 32.42
CA LYS A 153 45.65 19.96 33.64
C LYS A 153 46.97 20.15 34.40
N HIS A 154 47.50 21.36 34.40
CA HIS A 154 48.57 21.77 35.32
C HIS A 154 47.94 22.35 36.59
N ILE A 155 48.15 21.68 37.72
CA ILE A 155 47.81 22.16 39.07
C ILE A 155 49.01 22.96 39.59
N PRO A 156 48.83 24.18 40.13
CA PRO A 156 49.79 24.76 41.06
C PRO A 156 49.32 24.63 42.52
N LYS A 157 50.33 24.63 43.39
CA LYS A 157 50.35 24.30 44.81
C LYS A 157 49.57 25.27 45.70
#